data_AF-A0A949JCT9-F1
#
_entry.id   AF-A0A949JCT9-F1
#
_cell.length_a   1.000
_cell.length_b   1.000
_cell.length_c   1.000
_cell.angle_alpha   90.00
_cell.angle_beta   90.00
_cell.angle_gamma   90.00
#
_symmetry.space_group_name_H-M   'P 1'
#
loop_
_entity.id
_entity.type
_entity.pdbx_description
1 polymer ?
#
loop_
_entity_poly.entity_id
_entity_poly.type
_entity_poly.pdbx_seq_one_letter_code
_entity_poly.pdbx_strand_id
1 'polypeptide(L)' 'MIESRLLDILACPVCKTRLGADASGASMTCTDAECGRTYRVVDGIPLLLVSDELEATSLAG' A
#
# COMPACT_ATOMS: atom_id res chain seq x y z
N MET A 1 -21.25 -13.94 7.94
CA MET A 1 -20.00 -14.72 7.82
C MET A 1 -19.05 -13.89 7.00
N ILE A 2 -18.00 -13.32 7.62
CA ILE A 2 -16.94 -12.63 6.86
C ILE A 2 -16.13 -13.72 6.18
N GLU A 3 -16.18 -13.79 4.85
CA GLU A 3 -15.54 -14.84 4.06
C GLU A 3 -14.01 -14.74 4.19
N SER A 4 -13.34 -15.89 4.29
CA SER A 4 -11.88 -16.04 4.47
C SER A 4 -11.03 -15.33 3.40
N ARG A 5 -11.67 -14.92 2.28
CA ARG A 5 -11.08 -14.17 1.16
C ARG A 5 -10.83 -12.68 1.47
N LEU A 6 -11.45 -12.15 2.52
CA LEU A 6 -11.23 -10.76 2.96
C LEU A 6 -9.84 -10.58 3.62
N LEU A 7 -9.17 -11.70 3.98
CA LEU A 7 -7.88 -11.75 4.68
C LEU A 7 -6.60 -11.94 3.78
N ASP A 8 -6.71 -11.88 2.44
CA ASP A 8 -5.56 -11.86 1.49
C ASP A 8 -5.05 -10.41 1.22
N ILE A 9 -5.02 -9.60 2.29
CA ILE A 9 -5.53 -8.20 2.43
C ILE A 9 -4.84 -7.04 1.70
N LEU A 10 -3.55 -7.10 1.34
CA LEU A 10 -2.84 -5.92 0.84
C LEU A 10 -3.05 -5.70 -0.66
N ALA A 11 -4.16 -5.03 -0.96
CA ALA A 11 -4.55 -4.62 -2.30
C ALA A 11 -4.32 -3.11 -2.51
N CYS A 12 -4.01 -2.74 -3.75
CA CYS A 12 -3.91 -1.36 -4.16
C CYS A 12 -5.25 -0.65 -3.90
N PRO A 13 -5.25 0.52 -3.24
CA PRO A 13 -6.49 1.27 -2.96
C PRO A 13 -7.21 1.71 -4.25
N VAL A 14 -6.48 1.87 -5.36
CA VAL A 14 -6.98 2.35 -6.66
C VAL A 14 -7.58 1.22 -7.50
N CYS A 15 -6.80 0.20 -7.84
CA CYS A 15 -7.21 -0.86 -8.76
C CYS A 15 -7.59 -2.18 -8.09
N LYS A 16 -7.40 -2.31 -6.77
CA LYS A 16 -7.66 -3.52 -5.97
C LYS A 16 -6.80 -4.74 -6.33
N THR A 17 -5.77 -4.57 -7.16
CA THR A 17 -4.77 -5.61 -7.46
C THR A 17 -3.73 -5.73 -6.33
N ARG A 18 -2.97 -6.83 -6.30
CA ARG A 18 -1.96 -7.12 -5.27
C ARG A 18 -0.83 -6.06 -5.23
N LEU A 19 -0.34 -5.79 -4.02
CA LEU A 19 0.88 -5.02 -3.79
C LEU A 19 2.07 -5.96 -3.55
N GLY A 20 3.22 -5.67 -4.16
CA GLY A 20 4.50 -6.32 -3.90
C GLY A 20 5.42 -5.40 -3.09
N ALA A 21 6.02 -5.88 -2.01
CA ALA A 21 7.02 -5.13 -1.24
C ALA A 21 8.40 -5.23 -1.89
N ASP A 22 9.22 -4.19 -1.74
CA ASP A 22 10.64 -4.26 -2.09
C ASP A 22 11.43 -5.14 -1.10
N ALA A 23 12.68 -5.47 -1.42
CA ALA A 23 13.53 -6.33 -0.59
C ALA A 23 13.75 -5.81 0.84
N SER A 24 13.69 -4.50 1.03
CA SER A 24 13.85 -3.83 2.34
C SER A 24 12.51 -3.65 3.07
N GLY A 25 11.38 -3.85 2.38
CA GLY A 25 10.03 -3.59 2.92
C GLY A 25 9.73 -2.11 3.19
N ALA A 26 10.54 -1.19 2.66
CA ALA A 26 10.38 0.25 2.86
C ALA A 26 9.34 0.86 1.89
N SER A 27 8.97 0.12 0.85
CA SER A 27 8.03 0.53 -0.16
C SER A 27 7.26 -0.67 -0.71
N MET A 28 6.06 -0.39 -1.22
CA MET A 28 5.19 -1.37 -1.85
C MET A 28 4.72 -0.86 -3.20
N THR A 29 4.85 -1.66 -4.25
CA THR A 29 4.45 -1.31 -5.61
C THR A 29 3.29 -2.19 -6.06
N CYS A 30 2.30 -1.60 -6.71
CA CYS A 30 1.22 -2.34 -7.34
C CYS A 30 1.75 -3.22 -8.47
N THR A 31 1.37 -4.51 -8.47
CA THR A 31 1.85 -5.47 -9.49
C THR A 31 1.11 -5.35 -10.81
N ASP A 32 0.07 -4.52 -10.87
CA ASP A 32 -0.66 -4.21 -12.10
C ASP A 32 0.14 -3.21 -12.95
N ALA A 33 0.48 -3.61 -14.18
CA ALA A 33 1.35 -2.81 -15.06
C ALA A 33 0.71 -1.51 -15.53
N GLU A 34 -0.62 -1.42 -15.57
CA GLU A 34 -1.33 -0.20 -15.94
C GLU A 34 -1.42 0.78 -14.76
N CYS A 35 -1.46 0.27 -13.52
CA CYS A 35 -1.46 1.09 -12.31
C CYS A 35 -0.05 1.53 -11.86
N GLY A 36 0.86 0.58 -11.62
CA GLY A 36 2.28 0.82 -11.28
C GLY A 36 2.59 1.70 -10.06
N ARG A 37 1.60 2.06 -9.24
CA ARG A 37 1.79 2.99 -8.11
C ARG A 37 2.68 2.40 -7.03
N THR A 38 3.51 3.27 -6.42
CA THR A 38 4.40 2.92 -5.31
C THR A 38 3.99 3.69 -4.06
N TYR A 39 3.92 2.98 -2.94
CA TYR A 39 3.53 3.46 -1.63
C TYR A 39 4.70 3.31 -0.66
N ARG A 40 4.91 4.28 0.23
CA ARG A 40 5.96 4.21 1.25
C ARG A 40 5.47 3.46 2.49
N VAL A 41 6.39 2.87 3.23
CA VAL A 41 6.16 2.28 4.54
C VAL A 41 6.90 3.12 5.58
N VAL A 42 6.18 3.63 6.58
CA VAL A 42 6.72 4.47 7.65
C VAL A 42 6.42 3.79 8.98
N ASP A 43 7.46 3.50 9.77
CA ASP A 43 7.34 2.77 11.04
C ASP A 43 6.59 1.42 10.92
N GLY A 44 6.77 0.74 9.79
CA GLY A 44 6.09 -0.52 9.47
C GLY A 44 4.64 -0.36 9.00
N ILE A 45 4.14 0.86 8.84
CA ILE A 45 2.78 1.18 8.40
C ILE A 45 2.78 1.61 6.92
N PRO A 46 2.12 0.87 6.01
CA PRO A 46 2.03 1.25 4.60
C PRO A 46 1.06 2.41 4.39
N LEU A 47 1.55 3.48 3.78
CA LEU A 47 0.76 4.68 3.48
C LEU A 47 0.08 4.54 2.12
N LEU A 48 -1.07 3.88 2.09
CA LEU A 48 -1.88 3.64 0.89
C LEU A 48 -2.77 4.83 0.51
N LEU A 49 -2.19 6.03 0.48
CA LEU A 49 -2.91 7.27 0.14
C LEU A 49 -3.05 7.40 -1.38
N VAL A 50 -4.23 7.80 -1.85
CA VAL A 50 -4.51 8.00 -3.28
C VAL A 50 -4.22 9.45 -3.73
N SER A 51 -4.27 10.38 -2.78
CA SER A 51 -3.94 11.81 -2.94
C SER A 51 -2.75 12.19 -2.04
N ASP A 52 -1.91 13.09 -2.56
CA ASP A 52 -0.70 13.60 -1.89
C ASP A 52 -0.99 14.70 -0.84
N GLU A 53 -2.26 15.07 -0.66
CA GLU A 53 -2.69 16.23 0.15
C GLU A 53 -2.56 16.01 1.67
N LEU A 54 -2.33 14.78 2.11
CA LEU A 54 -2.02 14.44 3.50
C LEU A 54 -0.53 14.07 3.60
N GLU A 55 0.27 15.05 3.99
CA GLU A 55 1.69 14.88 4.24
C GLU A 55 1.94 13.74 5.24
N ALA A 56 2.56 12.66 4.76
CA ALA A 56 3.03 11.51 5.54
C ALA A 56 4.03 11.88 6.67
N THR A 57 4.48 13.13 6.73
CA THR A 57 5.56 13.62 7.59
C THR A 57 5.18 13.77 9.07
N SER A 58 3.92 13.53 9.45
CA SER A 58 3.45 13.76 10.82
C SER A 58 3.39 12.51 11.72
N LEU A 59 3.65 11.30 11.20
CA LEU A 59 3.60 10.07 12.01
C LEU A 59 4.96 9.62 12.58
N ALA A 60 6.05 10.31 12.25
CA ALA A 60 7.38 10.05 12.83
C ALA A 60 7.58 10.80 14.17
N GLY A 61 6.62 10.65 15.09
CA GLY A 61 6.63 11.26 16.43
C GLY A 61 7.16 10.33 17.49
#